data_AF-A0A2H9NCR8-F1
#
_entry.id   AF-A0A2H9NCR8-F1
#
_cell.length_a   1.000
_cell.length_b   1.000
_cell.length_c   1.000
_cell.angle_alpha   90.00
_cell.angle_beta   90.00
_cell.angle_gamma   90.00
#
_symmetry.space_group_name_H-M   'P 1'
#
loop_
_entity.id
_entity.type
_entity.pdbx_description
1 polymer ?
#
loop_
_entity_poly.entity_id
_entity_poly.type
_entity_poly.pdbx_seq_one_letter_code
_entity_poly.pdbx_strand_id
1 'polypeptide(L)'
;MFMNFVDKYFPENIDALVGLGETVSKIVEFLDNFRKEKKKALLLVGPEGGGKTCSVYAIAKTKGYEVVEVNASDKRNAENVRTIIGSASKQATLLGKPKIILIDEVDGLHGNSDRGGVKEINNIVKNTSFPIIMTANNAYNAKIKSIKANVKVVNVKRRSYWSIYNLLKFVAAKEAINLSAQ
;
A
#
# COMPACT_ATOMS: atom_id res chain seq x y z
N MET A 1 -0.64 -22.71 17.54
CA MET A 1 -1.57 -21.59 17.28
C MET A 1 -2.04 -21.73 15.84
N PHE A 2 -3.34 -21.81 15.57
CA PHE A 2 -3.84 -21.87 14.19
C PHE A 2 -3.67 -20.47 13.56
N MET A 3 -2.95 -20.40 12.45
CA MET A 3 -2.84 -19.18 11.65
C MET A 3 -4.12 -19.00 10.85
N ASN A 4 -4.69 -17.79 10.83
CA ASN A 4 -5.88 -17.53 10.03
C ASN A 4 -5.54 -17.61 8.52
N PHE A 5 -6.56 -17.78 7.67
CA PHE A 5 -6.34 -17.91 6.23
C PHE A 5 -5.82 -16.63 5.57
N VAL A 6 -6.10 -15.45 6.13
CA VAL A 6 -5.61 -14.18 5.56
C VAL A 6 -4.09 -14.12 5.66
N ASP A 7 -3.53 -14.51 6.80
CA ASP A 7 -2.09 -14.53 7.04
C ASP A 7 -1.44 -15.71 6.30
N LYS A 8 -2.06 -16.90 6.34
CA LYS A 8 -1.52 -18.12 5.69
C LYS A 8 -1.43 -18.00 4.17
N TYR A 9 -2.37 -17.28 3.55
CA TYR A 9 -2.43 -17.06 2.11
C TYR A 9 -2.11 -15.63 1.71
N PHE A 10 -1.42 -14.88 2.58
CA PHE A 10 -0.95 -13.55 2.24
C PHE A 10 -0.03 -13.63 1.01
N PRO A 11 -0.23 -12.80 -0.03
CA PRO A 11 0.54 -12.89 -1.26
C PRO A 11 2.05 -12.69 -1.04
N GLU A 12 2.83 -13.71 -1.39
CA GLU A 12 4.29 -13.70 -1.18
C GLU A 12 5.09 -13.13 -2.36
N ASN A 13 4.46 -13.00 -3.53
CA ASN A 13 5.08 -12.49 -4.74
C ASN A 13 4.03 -11.93 -5.70
N ILE A 14 4.49 -11.31 -6.80
CA ILE A 14 3.62 -10.71 -7.81
C ILE A 14 2.65 -11.72 -8.44
N ASP A 15 3.08 -12.96 -8.65
CA ASP A 15 2.25 -14.00 -9.29
C ASP A 15 1.03 -14.38 -8.43
N ALA A 16 1.13 -14.22 -7.12
CA ALA A 16 0.02 -14.43 -6.18
C ALA A 16 -1.05 -13.31 -6.22
N LEU A 17 -0.80 -12.19 -6.92
CA LEU A 17 -1.73 -11.04 -7.01
C LEU A 17 -2.79 -11.22 -8.12
N VAL A 18 -3.54 -12.32 -8.06
CA VAL A 18 -4.55 -12.68 -9.06
C VAL A 18 -5.60 -11.58 -9.22
N GLY A 19 -5.80 -11.13 -10.47
CA GLY A 19 -6.78 -10.11 -10.85
C GLY A 19 -6.34 -8.67 -10.62
N LEU A 20 -5.06 -8.42 -10.31
CA LEU A 20 -4.53 -7.08 -10.01
C LEU A 20 -3.47 -6.59 -11.01
N GLY A 21 -3.38 -7.18 -12.20
CA GLY A 21 -2.32 -6.91 -13.18
C GLY A 21 -2.13 -5.42 -13.52
N GLU A 22 -3.21 -4.66 -13.68
CA GLU A 22 -3.11 -3.20 -13.94
C GLU A 22 -2.49 -2.45 -12.75
N THR A 23 -2.89 -2.77 -11.52
CA THR A 23 -2.34 -2.18 -10.29
C THR A 23 -0.87 -2.54 -10.13
N VAL A 24 -0.53 -3.83 -10.32
CA VAL A 24 0.84 -4.34 -10.26
C VAL A 24 1.72 -3.60 -11.26
N SER A 25 1.30 -3.53 -12.52
CA SER A 25 2.06 -2.87 -13.58
C SER A 25 2.38 -1.42 -13.23
N LYS A 26 1.39 -0.67 -12.71
CA LYS A 26 1.58 0.74 -12.35
C LYS A 26 2.50 0.94 -11.14
N ILE A 27 2.44 0.05 -10.15
CA ILE A 27 3.35 0.09 -9.00
C ILE A 27 4.78 -0.25 -9.45
N VAL A 28 4.95 -1.32 -10.22
CA VAL A 28 6.27 -1.74 -10.74
C VAL A 28 6.88 -0.65 -11.61
N GLU A 29 6.12 -0.08 -12.55
CA GLU A 29 6.55 1.04 -13.39
C GLU A 29 6.99 2.26 -12.56
N PHE A 30 6.23 2.60 -11.51
CA PHE A 30 6.59 3.69 -10.60
C PHE A 30 7.91 3.40 -9.87
N LEU A 31 8.10 2.19 -9.37
CA LEU A 31 9.33 1.81 -8.64
C LEU A 31 10.55 1.80 -9.56
N ASP A 32 10.43 1.22 -10.76
CA ASP A 32 11.52 1.13 -11.73
C ASP A 32 11.96 2.50 -12.25
N ASN A 33 11.02 3.44 -12.35
CA ASN A 33 11.29 4.81 -12.81
C ASN A 33 11.49 5.82 -11.68
N PHE A 34 11.38 5.43 -10.40
CA PHE A 34 11.31 6.33 -9.24
C PHE A 34 12.36 7.46 -9.24
N ARG A 35 13.61 7.16 -9.62
CA ARG A 35 14.69 8.16 -9.68
C ARG A 35 14.40 9.27 -10.69
N LYS A 36 13.80 8.93 -11.84
CA LYS A 36 13.43 9.84 -12.93
C LYS A 36 12.07 10.51 -12.71
N GLU A 37 11.26 10.00 -11.78
CA GLU A 37 9.93 10.55 -11.53
C GLU A 37 9.96 11.96 -10.93
N LYS A 38 9.11 12.84 -11.45
CA LYS A 38 8.83 14.16 -10.84
C LYS A 38 8.05 14.02 -9.53
N LYS A 39 7.13 13.05 -9.47
CA LYS A 39 6.31 12.77 -8.30
C LYS A 39 6.86 11.56 -7.57
N LYS A 40 7.39 11.78 -6.36
CA LYS A 40 8.06 10.75 -5.55
C LYS A 40 7.12 9.84 -4.76
N ALA A 41 5.81 9.96 -4.97
CA ALA A 41 4.82 9.14 -4.27
C ALA A 41 3.68 8.68 -5.18
N LEU A 42 3.18 7.49 -4.86
CA LEU A 42 2.04 6.83 -5.48
C LEU A 42 0.90 6.71 -4.46
N LEU A 43 -0.34 7.04 -4.84
CA LEU A 43 -1.53 6.87 -4.03
C LEU A 43 -2.43 5.81 -4.67
N LEU A 44 -2.59 4.68 -3.99
CA LEU A 44 -3.50 3.61 -4.35
C LEU A 44 -4.88 3.90 -3.75
N VAL A 45 -5.89 4.09 -4.59
CA VAL A 45 -7.26 4.37 -4.16
C VAL A 45 -8.18 3.26 -4.63
N GLY A 46 -8.94 2.66 -3.73
CA GLY A 46 -9.89 1.63 -4.11
C GLY A 46 -10.57 1.02 -2.90
N PRO A 47 -11.53 0.11 -3.09
CA PRO A 47 -12.30 -0.47 -2.00
C PRO A 47 -11.43 -1.21 -0.98
N GLU A 48 -11.95 -1.35 0.22
CA GLU A 48 -11.42 -2.27 1.23
C GLU A 48 -11.39 -3.70 0.67
N GLY A 49 -10.36 -4.47 1.03
CA GLY A 49 -10.13 -5.80 0.46
C GLY A 49 -9.75 -5.81 -1.04
N GLY A 50 -9.55 -4.65 -1.67
CA GLY A 50 -9.15 -4.51 -3.07
C GLY A 50 -7.69 -4.91 -3.36
N GLY A 51 -6.91 -5.27 -2.34
CA GLY A 51 -5.52 -5.72 -2.47
C GLY A 51 -4.48 -4.62 -2.54
N LYS A 52 -4.77 -3.41 -2.03
CA LYS A 52 -3.85 -2.25 -2.03
C LYS A 52 -2.56 -2.54 -1.26
N THR A 53 -2.69 -2.82 0.04
CA THR A 53 -1.59 -3.11 0.97
C THR A 53 -0.83 -4.37 0.56
N CYS A 54 -1.54 -5.47 0.29
CA CYS A 54 -0.89 -6.73 -0.10
C CYS A 54 -0.12 -6.63 -1.42
N SER A 55 -0.57 -5.80 -2.39
CA SER A 55 0.18 -5.57 -3.62
C SER A 55 1.54 -4.93 -3.34
N VAL A 56 1.60 -3.96 -2.42
CA VAL A 56 2.86 -3.31 -2.04
C VAL A 56 3.83 -4.33 -1.46
N TYR A 57 3.39 -5.14 -0.51
CA TYR A 57 4.22 -6.16 0.12
C TYR A 57 4.73 -7.22 -0.87
N ALA A 58 3.83 -7.79 -1.68
CA ALA A 58 4.18 -8.81 -2.67
C ALA A 58 5.17 -8.29 -3.73
N ILE A 59 4.97 -7.05 -4.20
CA ILE A 59 5.89 -6.41 -5.15
C ILE A 59 7.23 -6.09 -4.47
N ALA A 60 7.21 -5.57 -3.24
CA ALA A 60 8.41 -5.28 -2.49
C ALA A 60 9.27 -6.52 -2.31
N LYS A 61 8.66 -7.63 -1.85
CA LYS A 61 9.33 -8.92 -1.69
C LYS A 61 9.91 -9.43 -3.02
N THR A 62 9.13 -9.35 -4.09
CA THR A 62 9.57 -9.77 -5.44
C THR A 62 10.76 -8.95 -5.95
N LYS A 63 10.79 -7.64 -5.67
CA LYS A 63 11.84 -6.72 -6.13
C LYS A 63 12.96 -6.50 -5.10
N GLY A 64 12.95 -7.21 -3.97
CA GLY A 64 13.95 -7.11 -2.91
C GLY A 64 13.93 -5.81 -2.10
N TYR A 65 12.80 -5.11 -2.06
CA TYR A 65 12.60 -3.94 -1.22
C TYR A 65 12.17 -4.34 0.20
N GLU A 66 12.66 -3.60 1.19
CA GLU A 66 12.08 -3.60 2.54
C GLU A 66 10.87 -2.64 2.60
N VAL A 67 9.82 -3.01 3.33
CA VAL A 67 8.66 -2.12 3.53
C VAL A 67 8.73 -1.54 4.93
N VAL A 68 8.71 -0.21 5.01
CA VAL A 68 8.51 0.53 6.27
C VAL A 68 7.07 1.01 6.26
N GLU A 69 6.19 0.28 6.95
CA GLU A 69 4.77 0.60 7.06
C GLU A 69 4.49 1.55 8.21
N VAL A 70 3.62 2.53 7.95
CA VAL A 70 3.06 3.44 8.93
C VAL A 70 1.56 3.56 8.67
N ASN A 71 0.73 3.08 9.60
CA ASN A 71 -0.72 3.23 9.48
C ASN A 71 -1.14 4.63 9.96
N ALA A 72 -1.78 5.40 9.09
CA ALA A 72 -2.16 6.79 9.33
C ALA A 72 -3.43 6.96 10.19
N SER A 73 -4.26 5.91 10.35
CA SER A 73 -5.49 5.96 11.13
C SER A 73 -5.26 5.78 12.65
N ASP A 74 -4.06 5.33 13.07
CA ASP A 74 -3.71 5.16 14.48
C ASP A 74 -3.43 6.51 15.17
N LYS A 75 -4.48 7.11 15.73
CA LYS A 75 -4.48 8.42 16.39
C LYS A 75 -3.52 8.53 17.58
N ARG A 76 -3.12 7.41 18.19
CA ARG A 76 -2.16 7.40 19.32
C ARG A 76 -0.75 7.81 18.89
N ASN A 77 -0.48 7.78 17.58
CA ASN A 77 0.86 7.87 17.03
C ASN A 77 1.04 9.04 16.05
N ALA A 78 0.13 10.01 15.93
CA ALA A 78 0.24 11.05 14.90
C ALA A 78 1.59 11.81 14.92
N GLU A 79 2.21 11.99 16.09
CA GLU A 79 3.56 12.56 16.22
C GLU A 79 4.66 11.54 15.89
N ASN A 80 4.52 10.30 16.34
CA ASN A 80 5.40 9.17 16.01
C ASN A 80 5.41 8.87 14.50
N VAL A 81 4.26 8.95 13.82
CA VAL A 81 4.10 8.84 12.36
C VAL A 81 5.00 9.87 11.68
N ARG A 82 5.04 11.12 12.17
CA ARG A 82 5.92 12.17 11.61
C ARG A 82 7.38 11.84 11.83
N THR A 83 7.76 11.41 13.03
CA THR A 83 9.14 11.07 13.37
C THR A 83 9.65 9.87 12.59
N ILE A 84 8.84 8.80 12.51
CA ILE A 84 9.15 7.56 11.79
C ILE A 84 9.25 7.85 10.29
N ILE A 85 8.26 8.54 9.70
CA ILE A 85 8.30 8.81 8.26
C ILE A 85 9.41 9.82 7.93
N GLY A 86 9.62 10.84 8.76
CA GLY A 86 10.70 11.82 8.58
C GLY A 86 12.08 11.17 8.60
N SER A 87 12.32 10.24 9.53
CA SER A 87 13.57 9.49 9.61
C SER A 87 13.70 8.47 8.47
N ALA A 88 12.62 7.72 8.20
CA ALA A 88 12.59 6.70 7.15
C ALA A 88 12.77 7.30 5.75
N SER A 89 12.24 8.50 5.49
CA SER A 89 12.38 9.18 4.19
C SER A 89 13.81 9.63 3.86
N LYS A 90 14.71 9.63 4.84
CA LYS A 90 16.09 10.14 4.70
C LYS A 90 17.18 9.09 4.97
N GLN A 91 16.96 8.16 5.89
CA GLN A 91 17.99 7.20 6.30
C GLN A 91 17.94 5.92 5.45
N ALA A 92 19.08 5.36 5.08
CA ALA A 92 19.16 4.04 4.46
C ALA A 92 18.77 2.93 5.46
N THR A 93 18.44 1.74 4.97
CA THR A 93 18.21 0.56 5.81
C THR A 93 19.54 0.04 6.36
N LEU A 94 19.51 -0.62 7.52
CA LEU A 94 20.71 -1.19 8.15
C LEU A 94 21.43 -2.19 7.24
N LEU A 95 20.67 -2.91 6.40
CA LEU A 95 21.18 -3.93 5.48
C LEU A 95 21.46 -3.39 4.07
N GLY A 96 21.35 -2.08 3.85
CA GLY A 96 21.56 -1.45 2.53
C GLY A 96 20.53 -1.84 1.46
N LYS A 97 19.48 -2.58 1.81
CA LYS A 97 18.38 -2.91 0.89
C LYS A 97 17.59 -1.66 0.53
N PRO A 98 17.14 -1.52 -0.73
CA PRO A 98 16.22 -0.45 -1.07
C PRO A 98 14.94 -0.62 -0.25
N LYS A 99 14.23 0.48 0.02
CA LYS A 99 12.98 0.42 0.79
C LYS A 99 11.85 1.21 0.16
N ILE A 100 10.64 0.79 0.49
CA ILE A 100 9.39 1.47 0.20
C ILE A 100 8.82 1.95 1.53
N ILE A 101 8.41 3.21 1.57
CA ILE A 101 7.66 3.76 2.70
C ILE A 101 6.19 3.59 2.36
N LEU A 102 5.50 2.75 3.12
CA LEU A 102 4.07 2.52 2.98
C LEU A 102 3.33 3.34 4.03
N ILE A 103 2.50 4.30 3.60
CA ILE A 103 1.60 5.01 4.51
C ILE A 103 0.18 4.48 4.27
N ASP A 104 -0.28 3.59 5.15
CA ASP A 104 -1.56 2.92 4.97
C ASP A 104 -2.71 3.79 5.49
N GLU A 105 -3.89 3.64 4.88
CA GLU A 105 -5.15 4.30 5.28
C GLU A 105 -5.04 5.83 5.48
N VAL A 106 -4.44 6.55 4.52
CA VAL A 106 -4.23 8.01 4.63
C VAL A 106 -5.54 8.81 4.67
N ASP A 107 -6.66 8.21 4.29
CA ASP A 107 -8.00 8.79 4.47
C ASP A 107 -8.50 8.70 5.93
N GLY A 108 -7.92 7.84 6.76
CA GLY A 108 -8.18 7.72 8.20
C GLY A 108 -7.62 8.85 9.07
N LEU A 109 -6.87 9.80 8.48
CA LEU A 109 -6.47 11.05 9.11
C LEU A 109 -7.73 11.90 9.39
N HIS A 110 -8.43 11.63 10.51
CA HIS A 110 -9.65 12.34 10.94
C HIS A 110 -9.56 12.88 12.39
N GLY A 111 -9.53 14.21 12.54
CA GLY A 111 -9.53 14.96 13.80
C GLY A 111 -9.17 16.44 13.61
N ASN A 112 -9.51 17.30 14.60
CA ASN A 112 -9.23 18.75 14.59
C ASN A 112 -7.71 19.07 14.66
N SER A 113 -6.87 18.09 15.01
CA SER A 113 -5.41 18.17 15.08
C SER A 113 -4.71 17.89 13.72
N ASP A 114 -5.46 17.57 12.66
CA ASP A 114 -4.92 16.99 11.42
C ASP A 114 -4.56 17.98 10.32
N ARG A 115 -4.84 19.28 10.50
CA ARG A 115 -4.35 20.31 9.55
C ARG A 115 -2.82 20.19 9.36
N GLY A 116 -2.10 19.74 10.40
CA GLY A 116 -0.67 19.42 10.33
C GLY A 116 -0.33 18.12 9.60
N GLY A 117 -1.16 17.08 9.66
CA GLY A 117 -0.86 15.76 9.08
C GLY A 117 -0.77 15.77 7.55
N VAL A 118 -1.72 16.43 6.89
CA VAL A 118 -1.71 16.58 5.43
C VAL A 118 -0.53 17.44 4.94
N LYS A 119 -0.21 18.51 5.67
CA LYS A 119 0.95 19.36 5.37
C LYS A 119 2.24 18.56 5.49
N GLU A 120 2.35 17.72 6.52
CA GLU A 120 3.53 16.90 6.76
C GLU A 120 3.69 15.81 5.70
N ILE A 121 2.62 15.11 5.31
CA ILE A 121 2.67 14.14 4.20
C ILE A 121 3.19 14.82 2.93
N ASN A 122 2.68 16.02 2.60
CA ASN A 122 3.18 16.77 1.45
C ASN A 122 4.66 17.15 1.59
N ASN A 123 5.11 17.49 2.80
CA ASN A 123 6.51 17.81 3.09
C ASN A 123 7.42 16.58 2.90
N ILE A 124 7.02 15.44 3.45
CA ILE A 124 7.72 14.16 3.31
C ILE A 124 7.79 13.77 1.82
N VAL A 125 6.67 13.82 1.10
CA VAL A 125 6.61 13.46 -0.33
C VAL A 125 7.56 14.31 -1.16
N LYS A 126 7.74 15.59 -0.81
CA LYS A 126 8.67 16.49 -1.52
C LYS A 126 10.15 16.20 -1.23
N ASN A 127 10.46 15.76 -0.01
CA ASN A 127 11.84 15.64 0.48
C ASN A 127 12.35 14.20 0.57
N THR A 128 11.54 13.21 0.22
CA THR A 128 11.91 11.80 0.33
C THR A 128 12.98 11.39 -0.68
N SER A 129 13.94 10.57 -0.22
CA SER A 129 14.91 9.88 -1.07
C SER A 129 14.45 8.47 -1.49
N PHE A 130 13.32 8.01 -0.94
CA PHE A 130 12.78 6.66 -1.15
C PHE A 130 11.35 6.71 -1.70
N PRO A 131 10.91 5.69 -2.48
CA PRO A 131 9.55 5.60 -2.97
C PRO A 131 8.54 5.55 -1.83
N ILE A 132 7.53 6.43 -1.89
CA ILE A 132 6.39 6.41 -0.98
C ILE A 132 5.19 5.84 -1.72
N ILE A 133 4.53 4.85 -1.11
CA ILE A 133 3.22 4.37 -1.56
C ILE A 133 2.23 4.62 -0.43
N MET A 134 1.12 5.26 -0.76
CA MET A 134 0.02 5.51 0.15
C MET A 134 -1.20 4.70 -0.27
N THR A 135 -2.04 4.30 0.69
CA THR A 135 -3.34 3.72 0.35
C THR A 135 -4.49 4.53 0.94
N ALA A 136 -5.62 4.56 0.22
CA ALA A 136 -6.87 5.14 0.70
C ALA A 136 -8.04 4.30 0.21
N ASN A 137 -9.11 4.25 1.00
CA ASN A 137 -10.36 3.62 0.59
C ASN A 137 -11.16 4.55 -0.34
N ASN A 138 -11.14 5.86 -0.07
CA ASN A 138 -11.88 6.84 -0.85
C ASN A 138 -11.00 8.03 -1.29
N ALA A 139 -11.11 8.37 -2.58
CA ALA A 139 -10.45 9.49 -3.23
C ALA A 139 -11.10 10.87 -2.99
N TYR A 140 -12.34 10.92 -2.48
CA TYR A 140 -13.22 12.10 -2.50
C TYR A 140 -13.19 12.95 -1.22
N ASN A 141 -12.40 12.57 -0.20
CA ASN A 141 -12.19 13.44 0.96
C ASN A 141 -11.30 14.65 0.59
N ALA A 142 -11.66 15.84 1.08
CA ALA A 142 -10.92 17.09 0.89
C ALA A 142 -9.42 16.98 1.25
N LYS A 143 -9.06 16.19 2.26
CA LYS A 143 -7.66 15.94 2.65
C LYS A 143 -6.88 15.21 1.55
N ILE A 144 -7.47 14.17 0.97
CA ILE A 144 -6.88 13.41 -0.15
C ILE A 144 -6.73 14.30 -1.40
N LYS A 145 -7.69 15.20 -1.65
CA LYS A 145 -7.62 16.17 -2.75
C LYS A 145 -6.33 17.00 -2.73
N SER A 146 -5.88 17.44 -1.56
CA SER A 146 -4.65 18.23 -1.43
C SER A 146 -3.37 17.42 -1.67
N ILE A 147 -3.35 16.14 -1.27
CA ILE A 147 -2.22 15.23 -1.48
C ILE A 147 -2.11 14.85 -2.96
N LYS A 148 -3.25 14.63 -3.65
CA LYS A 148 -3.34 14.25 -5.07
C LYS A 148 -2.52 15.15 -6.01
N ALA A 149 -2.37 16.44 -5.68
CA ALA A 149 -1.57 17.36 -6.49
C ALA A 149 -0.11 16.90 -6.66
N ASN A 150 0.48 16.35 -5.60
CA ASN A 150 1.92 16.02 -5.54
C ASN A 150 2.23 14.54 -5.82
N VAL A 151 1.22 13.71 -6.06
CA VAL A 151 1.37 12.24 -6.12
C VAL A 151 0.76 11.67 -7.39
N LYS A 152 1.26 10.52 -7.84
CA LYS A 152 0.60 9.74 -8.90
C LYS A 152 -0.56 8.98 -8.28
N VAL A 153 -1.71 8.92 -8.94
CA VAL A 153 -2.90 8.23 -8.42
C VAL A 153 -3.17 6.99 -9.24
N VAL A 154 -3.34 5.86 -8.57
CA VAL A 154 -3.72 4.58 -9.18
C VAL A 154 -5.04 4.14 -8.57
N ASN A 155 -6.06 4.02 -9.41
CA ASN A 155 -7.35 3.49 -8.99
C ASN A 155 -7.30 1.96 -9.04
N VAL A 156 -7.44 1.33 -7.87
CA VAL A 156 -7.53 -0.11 -7.71
C VAL A 156 -9.00 -0.50 -7.86
N LYS A 157 -9.30 -1.28 -8.90
CA LYS A 157 -10.65 -1.75 -9.20
C LYS A 157 -11.05 -2.87 -8.24
N ARG A 158 -12.36 -3.07 -8.08
CA ARG A 158 -12.87 -4.31 -7.46
C ARG A 158 -12.38 -5.51 -8.26
N ARG A 159 -11.93 -6.55 -7.57
CA ARG A 159 -11.59 -7.81 -8.22
C ARG A 159 -12.84 -8.44 -8.80
N SER A 160 -12.70 -9.06 -9.98
CA SER A 160 -13.80 -9.78 -10.60
C SER A 160 -14.22 -10.95 -9.73
N TYR A 161 -15.51 -11.30 -9.78
CA TYR A 161 -16.04 -12.50 -9.13
C TYR A 161 -15.17 -13.73 -9.42
N TRP A 162 -14.78 -13.91 -10.69
CA TRP A 162 -13.95 -15.02 -11.14
C TRP A 162 -12.55 -15.05 -10.50
N SER A 163 -11.93 -13.89 -10.31
CA SER A 163 -10.62 -13.81 -9.63
C SER A 163 -10.74 -14.23 -8.16
N ILE A 164 -11.80 -13.79 -7.50
CA ILE A 164 -12.08 -14.15 -6.10
C ILE A 164 -12.41 -15.65 -6.01
N TYR A 165 -13.28 -16.15 -6.88
CA TYR A 165 -13.64 -17.55 -6.95
C TYR A 165 -12.42 -18.45 -7.14
N ASN A 166 -11.52 -18.12 -8.07
CA ASN A 166 -10.29 -18.90 -8.27
C ASN A 166 -9.37 -18.90 -7.04
N LEU A 167 -9.25 -17.75 -6.36
CA LEU A 167 -8.47 -17.67 -5.13
C LEU A 167 -9.08 -18.54 -4.03
N LEU A 168 -10.40 -18.47 -3.84
CA LEU A 168 -11.11 -19.31 -2.86
C LEU A 168 -11.02 -20.79 -3.21
N LYS A 169 -11.13 -21.15 -4.50
CA LYS A 169 -10.97 -22.53 -4.98
C LYS A 169 -9.55 -23.04 -4.72
N PHE A 170 -8.54 -22.21 -4.93
CA PHE A 170 -7.15 -22.54 -4.61
C PHE A 170 -6.97 -22.78 -3.10
N VAL A 171 -7.47 -21.88 -2.25
CA VAL A 171 -7.41 -22.03 -0.79
C VAL A 171 -8.14 -23.28 -0.34
N ALA A 172 -9.37 -23.50 -0.83
CA ALA A 172 -10.17 -24.66 -0.47
C ALA A 172 -9.48 -25.98 -0.84
N ALA A 173 -8.87 -26.06 -2.04
CA ALA A 173 -8.10 -27.23 -2.44
C ALA A 173 -6.88 -27.47 -1.53
N LYS A 174 -6.19 -26.41 -1.08
CA LYS A 174 -5.03 -26.51 -0.18
C LYS A 174 -5.40 -26.90 1.25
N GLU A 175 -6.60 -26.55 1.70
CA GLU A 175 -7.12 -26.89 3.03
C GLU A 175 -7.98 -28.17 3.03
N ALA A 176 -8.07 -28.88 1.90
CA ALA A 176 -8.97 -30.03 1.72
C ALA A 176 -10.45 -29.72 2.06
N ILE A 177 -10.89 -28.50 1.76
CA ILE A 177 -12.27 -28.05 1.93
C ILE A 177 -13.02 -28.26 0.62
N ASN A 178 -14.17 -28.95 0.69
CA ASN A 178 -15.05 -29.13 -0.45
C ASN A 178 -15.95 -27.90 -0.63
N LEU A 179 -15.84 -27.23 -1.78
CA LEU A 179 -16.77 -26.18 -2.19
C LEU A 179 -17.99 -26.83 -2.82
N SER A 180 -19.13 -26.84 -2.13
CA SER A 180 -20.42 -27.14 -2.76
C SER A 180 -20.83 -25.96 -3.63
N ALA A 181 -21.11 -26.18 -4.91
CA ALA A 181 -21.80 -25.18 -5.72
C ALA A 181 -23.24 -25.04 -5.19
N GLN A 182 -23.62 -23.83 -4.79
CA GLN A 182 -25.01 -23.43 -4.57
C GLN A 182 -25.44 -22.51 -5.70
#